data_AF-A0A732R0D6-F1
#
_entry.id   AF-A0A732R0D6-F1
#
_cell.length_a   1.000
_cell.length_b   1.000
_cell.length_c   1.000
_cell.angle_alpha   90.00
_cell.angle_beta   90.00
_cell.angle_gamma   90.00
#
_symmetry.space_group_name_H-M   'P 1'
#
loop_
_entity.id
_entity.type
_entity.pdbx_description
1 polymer ?
#
loop_
_entity_poly.entity_id
_entity_poly.type
_entity_poly.pdbx_seq_one_letter_code
_entity_poly.pdbx_strand_id
1 'polypeptide(L)'
;MLIGYARVSKADGSQSLDLQHDALRAAGVERDNIYDDLASGGRDDRPGLTACLKSLRDGDVLVVWKLDRLGRSLAHLVNTVKELSDRKI
;
A
#
# COMPACT_ATOMS: atom_id res chain seq x y z
N MET A 1 -4.57 13.89 -4.74
CA MET A 1 -3.68 13.85 -3.54
C MET A 1 -2.80 12.62 -3.61
N LEU A 2 -1.61 12.62 -2.99
CA LEU A 2 -0.77 11.41 -2.92
C LEU A 2 -1.09 10.64 -1.64
N ILE A 3 -1.44 9.35 -1.79
CA ILE A 3 -1.69 8.43 -0.68
C ILE A 3 -0.70 7.27 -0.76
N GLY A 4 -0.01 6.98 0.33
CA GLY A 4 1.04 5.96 0.38
C GLY A 4 0.57 4.69 1.05
N TYR A 5 1.00 3.55 0.54
CA TYR A 5 0.81 2.26 1.21
C TYR A 5 2.13 1.50 1.37
N ALA A 6 2.43 1.11 2.60
CA ALA A 6 3.61 0.32 2.97
C ALA A 6 3.18 -1.00 3.61
N ARG A 7 3.96 -2.06 3.37
CA ARG A 7 3.71 -3.37 3.98
C ARG A 7 5.01 -4.08 4.27
N VAL A 8 5.11 -4.71 5.43
CA VAL A 8 6.22 -5.62 5.76
C VAL A 8 5.70 -6.98 6.18
N SER A 9 6.39 -8.04 5.76
CA SER A 9 6.17 -9.38 6.28
C SER A 9 7.19 -9.67 7.38
N LYS A 10 6.72 -10.09 8.56
CA LYS A 10 7.63 -10.55 9.64
C LYS A 10 8.32 -11.88 9.31
N ALA A 11 7.99 -12.52 8.19
CA ALA A 11 8.46 -13.86 7.86
C ALA A 11 9.97 -13.99 7.65
N ASP A 12 10.68 -12.91 7.29
CA ASP A 12 12.15 -12.98 7.08
C ASP A 12 12.98 -11.99 7.91
N GLY A 13 12.37 -10.98 8.53
CA GLY A 13 13.09 -10.02 9.38
C GLY A 13 13.92 -8.96 8.64
N SER A 14 14.04 -9.01 7.30
CA SER A 14 14.76 -8.01 6.49
C SER A 14 13.92 -6.82 6.01
N GLN A 15 12.61 -6.84 6.26
CA GLN A 15 11.68 -5.84 5.71
C GLN A 15 11.49 -4.69 6.72
N SER A 16 12.15 -3.55 6.50
CA SER A 16 11.95 -2.32 7.29
C SER A 16 10.83 -1.46 6.70
N LEU A 17 9.87 -1.05 7.55
CA LEU A 17 8.87 -0.03 7.21
C LEU A 17 9.53 1.33 6.99
N ASP A 18 10.63 1.62 7.68
CA ASP A 18 11.31 2.91 7.62
C ASP A 18 11.80 3.22 6.20
N LEU A 19 12.39 2.24 5.51
CA LEU A 19 12.83 2.40 4.13
C LEU A 19 11.65 2.68 3.17
N GLN A 20 10.48 2.09 3.42
CA GLN A 20 9.30 2.36 2.59
C GLN A 20 8.76 3.75 2.90
N HIS A 21 8.70 4.12 4.17
CA HIS A 21 8.23 5.45 4.61
C HIS A 21 9.13 6.55 4.06
N ASP A 22 10.44 6.35 4.04
CA ASP A 22 11.39 7.30 3.45
C ASP A 22 11.18 7.43 1.94
N ALA A 23 11.02 6.31 1.23
CA ALA A 23 10.73 6.32 -0.21
C ALA A 23 9.39 6.99 -0.54
N LEU A 24 8.34 6.71 0.22
CA LEU A 24 7.00 7.31 0.05
C LEU A 24 7.03 8.82 0.31
N ARG A 25 7.73 9.25 1.37
CA ARG A 25 7.92 10.67 1.67
C ARG A 25 8.74 11.37 0.59
N ALA A 26 9.81 10.74 0.09
CA ALA A 26 10.60 11.26 -1.02
C ALA A 26 9.78 11.38 -2.33
N ALA A 27 8.76 10.54 -2.51
CA ALA A 27 7.79 10.64 -3.61
C ALA A 27 6.72 11.74 -3.39
N GLY A 28 6.73 12.43 -2.25
CA GLY A 28 5.81 13.53 -1.93
C GLY A 28 4.56 13.11 -1.15
N VAL A 29 4.50 11.89 -0.63
CA VAL A 29 3.38 11.46 0.22
C VAL A 29 3.54 12.09 1.62
N GLU A 30 2.53 12.84 2.05
CA GLU A 30 2.42 13.36 3.42
C GLU A 30 2.39 12.23 4.44
N ARG A 31 3.02 12.43 5.61
CA ARG A 31 3.13 11.39 6.64
C ARG A 31 1.76 10.85 7.08
N ASP A 32 0.77 11.72 7.20
CA ASP A 32 -0.58 11.37 7.64
C ASP A 32 -1.39 10.61 6.57
N ASN A 33 -0.89 10.57 5.34
CA ASN A 33 -1.48 9.84 4.21
C ASN A 33 -0.75 8.52 3.92
N ILE A 34 0.13 8.06 4.81
CA ILE A 34 0.81 6.77 4.70
C ILE A 34 0.07 5.74 5.55
N TYR A 35 -0.37 4.67 4.92
CA TYR A 35 -1.01 3.52 5.55
C TYR A 35 -0.05 2.33 5.58
N ASP A 36 0.03 1.66 6.73
CA ASP A 36 0.90 0.50 6.91
C ASP A 36 0.12 -0.79 7.26
N ASP A 37 0.68 -1.93 6.85
CA ASP A 37 0.30 -3.24 7.37
C ASP A 37 1.54 -4.04 7.79
N LEU A 38 1.43 -4.70 8.95
CA LEU A 38 2.37 -5.72 9.39
C LEU A 38 1.75 -7.12 9.23
N ALA A 39 2.27 -7.91 8.29
CA ALA A 39 1.91 -9.32 8.22
C ALA A 39 2.69 -10.10 9.30
N SER A 40 2.02 -10.46 10.39
CA SER A 40 2.58 -11.30 11.45
C SER A 40 1.80 -12.60 11.61
N GLY A 41 2.48 -13.73 11.51
CA GLY A 41 2.00 -15.05 11.94
C GLY A 41 0.62 -15.44 11.39
N GLY A 42 0.57 -15.98 10.16
CA GLY A 42 -0.61 -16.63 9.58
C GLY A 42 -1.85 -15.76 9.34
N ARG A 43 -1.93 -14.58 9.98
CA ARG A 43 -2.98 -13.59 9.77
C ARG A 43 -2.54 -12.64 8.66
N ASP A 44 -3.38 -12.61 7.63
CA ASP A 44 -3.19 -11.84 6.40
C ASP A 44 -4.28 -10.75 6.29
N ASP A 45 -4.83 -10.34 7.44
CA ASP A 45 -5.70 -9.18 7.52
C ASP A 45 -4.88 -7.92 7.19
N ARG A 46 -5.42 -7.12 6.27
CA ARG A 46 -4.79 -5.90 5.75
C ARG A 46 -5.66 -4.68 6.05
N PRO A 47 -5.87 -4.36 7.34
CA PRO A 47 -6.67 -3.22 7.73
C PRO A 47 -6.12 -1.90 7.18
N GLY A 48 -4.79 -1.76 7.08
CA GLY A 48 -4.12 -0.61 6.50
C GLY A 48 -4.44 -0.44 5.02
N LEU A 49 -4.33 -1.50 4.21
CA LEU A 49 -4.72 -1.45 2.80
C LEU A 49 -6.20 -1.11 2.65
N THR A 50 -7.05 -1.71 3.49
CA THR A 50 -8.50 -1.46 3.44
C THR A 50 -8.82 0.00 3.74
N ALA A 51 -8.16 0.60 4.74
CA ALA A 51 -8.31 2.01 5.07
C ALA A 51 -7.76 2.91 3.95
N CYS A 52 -6.60 2.56 3.39
CA CYS A 52 -6.00 3.25 2.25
C CYS A 52 -6.96 3.31 1.06
N LEU A 53 -7.51 2.16 0.64
CA LEU A 53 -8.43 2.08 -0.51
C LEU A 53 -9.75 2.84 -0.30
N LYS A 54 -10.20 2.97 0.95
CA LYS A 54 -11.38 3.76 1.34
C LYS A 54 -11.09 5.27 1.37
N SER A 55 -9.85 5.66 1.65
CA SER A 55 -9.45 7.07 1.68
C SER A 55 -9.33 7.70 0.29
N LEU A 56 -8.98 6.89 -0.72
CA LEU A 56 -8.79 7.33 -2.09
C LEU A 56 -10.07 7.85 -2.74
N ARG A 57 -9.98 9.03 -3.34
CA ARG A 57 -11.03 9.71 -4.10
C ARG A 57 -10.62 9.89 -5.56
N ASP A 58 -11.56 10.30 -6.40
CA ASP A 58 -11.31 10.66 -7.80
C ASP A 58 -10.16 11.68 -7.90
N GLY A 59 -9.16 11.38 -8.74
CA GLY A 59 -7.97 12.22 -8.92
C GLY A 59 -6.88 12.10 -7.84
N ASP A 60 -7.05 11.18 -6.89
CA ASP A 60 -5.94 10.76 -6.02
C ASP A 60 -5.00 9.80 -6.73
N VAL A 61 -3.78 9.68 -6.22
CA VAL A 61 -2.77 8.75 -6.73
C VAL A 61 -2.30 7.88 -5.59
N LEU A 62 -2.44 6.56 -5.76
CA LEU A 62 -1.90 5.58 -4.84
C LEU A 62 -0.43 5.32 -5.15
N VAL A 63 0.44 5.59 -4.18
CA VAL A 63 1.88 5.35 -4.24
C VAL A 63 2.21 4.12 -3.42
N VAL A 64 2.90 3.15 -4.05
CA VAL A 64 3.40 1.94 -3.40
C VAL A 64 4.88 1.79 -3.67
N TRP A 65 5.64 1.28 -2.70
CA TRP A 65 7.08 1.11 -2.88
C TRP A 65 7.42 0.03 -3.92
N LYS A 66 6.68 -1.08 -3.90
CA LYS A 66 6.78 -2.18 -4.87
C LYS A 66 5.40 -2.81 -5.11
N LEU A 67 5.14 -3.27 -6.33
CA LEU A 67 3.84 -3.86 -6.70
C LEU A 67 3.51 -5.13 -5.91
N ASP A 68 4.51 -5.92 -5.52
CA ASP A 68 4.32 -7.13 -4.70
C ASP A 68 3.85 -6.80 -3.28
N ARG A 69 3.89 -5.53 -2.88
CA ARG A 69 3.27 -5.05 -1.63
C ARG A 69 1.80 -4.74 -1.80
N LEU A 70 1.29 -4.50 -3.01
CA LEU A 70 -0.13 -4.20 -3.22
C LEU A 70 -0.99 -5.47 -3.30
N GLY A 71 -0.56 -6.49 -4.03
CA GLY A 71 -1.33 -7.72 -4.25
C GLY A 71 -0.74 -8.97 -3.58
N ARG A 72 -1.61 -9.91 -3.16
CA ARG A 72 -1.19 -11.24 -2.66
C ARG A 72 -0.84 -12.25 -3.77
N SER A 73 -1.27 -11.94 -4.99
CA SER A 73 -1.00 -12.70 -6.20
C SER A 73 -1.10 -11.75 -7.39
N LEU A 74 -0.60 -12.16 -8.55
CA LEU A 74 -0.72 -11.37 -9.78
C LEU A 74 -2.19 -11.10 -10.12
N ALA A 75 -3.07 -12.10 -10.00
CA ALA A 75 -4.50 -11.93 -10.25
C ALA A 75 -5.14 -10.90 -9.30
N HIS A 76 -4.79 -10.94 -8.02
CA HIS A 76 -5.26 -9.95 -7.06
C HIS A 76 -4.75 -8.55 -7.41
N LEU A 77 -3.47 -8.42 -7.76
CA LEU A 77 -2.88 -7.15 -8.16
C LEU A 77 -3.60 -6.54 -9.37
N VAL A 78 -3.81 -7.33 -10.43
CA VAL A 78 -4.49 -6.87 -11.65
C VAL A 78 -5.90 -6.41 -11.34
N ASN A 79 -6.65 -7.16 -10.53
CA ASN A 79 -8.01 -6.77 -10.15
C ASN A 79 -8.03 -5.47 -9.33
N THR A 80 -7.10 -5.31 -8.37
CA THR A 80 -6.99 -4.06 -7.59
C THR A 80 -6.64 -2.87 -8.47
N VAL A 81 -5.68 -3.01 -9.38
CA VAL A 81 -5.30 -1.92 -10.29
C VAL A 81 -6.47 -1.56 -11.21
N LYS A 82 -7.18 -2.55 -11.74
CA LYS A 82 -8.38 -2.31 -12.56
C LYS A 82 -9.45 -1.53 -11.78
N GLU A 83 -9.73 -1.92 -10.54
CA GLU A 83 -10.71 -1.22 -9.69
C GLU A 83 -10.32 0.25 -9.45
N LEU A 84 -9.03 0.52 -9.20
CA LEU A 84 -8.52 1.88 -9.02
C LEU A 84 -8.65 2.69 -10.31
N SER A 85 -8.29 2.11 -11.45
CA SER A 85 -8.44 2.76 -12.76
C SER A 85 -9.90 3.06 -13.09
N ASP A 86 -10.82 2.14 -12.81
CA ASP A 86 -12.28 2.35 -13.01
C ASP A 86 -12.80 3.50 -12.14
N ARG A 87 -12.14 3.77 -10.99
CA ARG A 87 -12.40 4.88 -10.06
C ARG A 87 -11.61 6.17 -10.38
N LYS A 88 -10.83 6.20 -11.48
CA LYS A 88 -9.96 7.32 -11.88
C LYS A 88 -8.93 7.71 -10.81
N ILE A 89 -8.32 6.69 -10.21
CA ILE A 89 -7.18 6.76 -9.28
C ILE A 89 -5.94 6.18 -9.98
#